data_AF-I3D3J1-F1
#
_entry.id   AF-I3D3J1-F1
#
_cell.length_a   1.000
_cell.length_b   1.000
_cell.length_c   1.000
_cell.angle_alpha   90.00
_cell.angle_beta   90.00
_cell.angle_gamma   90.00
#
_symmetry.space_group_name_H-M   'P 1'
#
loop_
_entity.id
_entity.type
_entity.pdbx_description
1 polymer ?
#
loop_
_entity_poly.entity_id
_entity_poly.type
_entity_poly.pdbx_seq_one_letter_code
_entity_poly.pdbx_strand_id
1 'polypeptide(L)' 'MEIHQKLTIAGVILLVITFLINYYHQEVHPGIGFNYAYVPGVLMLAAFSISFILFTKDRL' A
#
# COMPACT_ATOMS: atom_id res chain seq x y z
N MET A 1 -3.86 -19.80 4.73
CA MET A 1 -3.63 -18.35 4.90
C MET A 1 -4.98 -17.65 4.79
N GLU A 2 -5.38 -16.99 5.87
CA GLU A 2 -6.66 -16.30 5.97
C GLU A 2 -6.69 -15.05 5.07
N ILE A 3 -7.90 -14.54 4.80
CA ILE A 3 -8.08 -13.39 3.88
C ILE A 3 -7.34 -12.16 4.42
N HIS A 4 -7.40 -11.90 5.73
CA HIS A 4 -6.68 -10.79 6.35
C HIS A 4 -5.16 -10.91 6.13
N GLN A 5 -4.58 -12.11 6.27
CA GLN A 5 -3.16 -12.35 6.02
C GLN A 5 -2.76 -12.09 4.56
N LYS A 6 -3.59 -12.53 3.61
CA LYS A 6 -3.40 -12.24 2.17
C LYS A 6 -3.42 -10.74 1.88
N LEU A 7 -4.36 -10.01 2.47
CA LEU A 7 -4.48 -8.56 2.31
C LEU A 7 -3.31 -7.82 2.95
N THR A 8 -2.81 -8.27 4.11
CA THR A 8 -1.61 -7.72 4.73
C THR A 8 -0.40 -7.90 3.83
N ILE A 9 -0.20 -9.09 3.24
CA ILE A 9 0.90 -9.33 2.31
C ILE A 9 0.77 -8.44 1.07
N ALA A 10 -0.43 -8.33 0.49
CA ALA A 10 -0.69 -7.41 -0.62
C ALA A 10 -0.38 -5.96 -0.25
N GLY A 11 -0.77 -5.52 0.97
CA GLY A 11 -0.44 -4.20 1.49
C GLY A 11 1.06 -3.97 1.62
N VAL A 12 1.83 -4.95 2.09
CA VAL A 12 3.31 -4.87 2.16
C VAL A 12 3.93 -4.77 0.76
N ILE A 13 3.43 -5.55 -0.21
CA ILE A 13 3.90 -5.44 -1.60
C ILE A 13 3.62 -4.03 -2.16
N LEU A 14 2.42 -3.51 -1.93
CA LEU A 14 2.04 -2.15 -2.35
C LEU A 14 2.88 -1.07 -1.64
N LEU A 15 3.25 -1.27 -0.37
CA LEU A 15 4.16 -0.39 0.37
C LEU A 15 5.54 -0.33 -0.32
N VAL A 16 6.11 -1.48 -0.65
CA VAL A 16 7.41 -1.54 -1.35
C VAL A 16 7.33 -0.83 -2.70
N ILE A 17 6.29 -1.11 -3.49
CA ILE A 17 6.07 -0.46 -4.78
C ILE A 17 5.92 1.06 -4.64
N THR A 18 5.18 1.51 -3.63
CA THR A 18 4.98 2.94 -3.32
C THR A 18 6.32 3.62 -3.05
N PHE A 19 7.18 3.00 -2.23
CA PHE A 19 8.52 3.52 -1.95
C PHE A 19 9.40 3.57 -3.20
N LEU A 20 9.40 2.52 -4.02
CA LEU A 20 10.21 2.47 -5.24
C LEU A 20 9.78 3.55 -6.25
N ILE A 21 8.48 3.73 -6.45
CA ILE A 21 7.97 4.76 -7.37
C ILE A 21 8.27 6.15 -6.83
N ASN A 22 8.10 6.37 -5.53
CA ASN A 22 8.43 7.65 -4.92
C ASN A 22 9.92 7.96 -5.07
N TYR A 23 10.79 6.97 -4.82
CA TYR A 23 12.23 7.12 -4.99
C TYR A 23 12.59 7.49 -6.42
N TYR A 24 12.08 6.74 -7.40
CA TYR A 24 12.27 7.02 -8.82
C TYR A 24 11.76 8.42 -9.21
N HIS A 25 10.61 8.85 -8.68
CA HIS A 25 10.06 10.18 -8.90
C HIS A 25 11.00 11.28 -8.41
N GLN A 26 11.59 11.12 -7.22
CA GLN A 26 12.54 12.11 -6.68
C GLN A 26 13.83 12.16 -7.49
N GLU A 27 14.32 11.04 -8.00
CA GLU A 27 15.55 11.00 -8.79
C GLU A 27 15.38 11.53 -10.22
N VAL A 28 14.30 11.12 -10.90
CA VAL A 28 14.15 11.36 -12.35
C VAL A 28 13.19 12.52 -12.66
N HIS A 29 12.26 12.81 -11.76
CA HIS A 29 11.18 13.76 -11.97
C HIS A 29 10.99 14.76 -10.80
N PRO A 30 12.05 15.34 -10.21
CA PRO A 30 11.94 16.17 -8.99
C PRO A 30 11.09 17.44 -9.17
N GLY A 31 10.93 17.94 -10.40
CA GLY A 31 10.12 19.11 -10.71
C GLY A 31 8.65 18.81 -11.03
N ILE A 32 8.26 17.54 -11.13
CA ILE A 32 6.88 17.17 -11.42
C ILE A 32 6.09 17.10 -10.11
N GLY A 33 5.07 17.93 -9.98
CA GLY A 33 4.27 18.03 -8.74
C GLY A 33 3.40 16.80 -8.45
N PHE A 34 3.06 16.01 -9.47
CA PHE A 34 2.29 14.78 -9.29
C PHE A 34 3.19 13.55 -9.17
N ASN A 35 3.15 12.88 -8.02
CA ASN A 35 3.92 11.67 -7.76
C ASN A 35 3.02 10.43 -7.88
N TYR A 36 3.33 9.56 -8.84
CA TYR A 36 2.55 8.35 -9.11
C TYR A 36 2.52 7.34 -7.95
N ALA A 37 3.42 7.46 -6.96
CA ALA A 37 3.38 6.68 -5.73
C ALA A 37 2.05 6.87 -4.96
N TYR A 38 1.33 7.96 -5.22
CA TYR A 38 -0.01 8.20 -4.69
C TYR A 38 -0.97 7.03 -4.94
N VAL A 39 -0.98 6.48 -6.16
CA VAL A 39 -1.92 5.41 -6.54
C VAL A 39 -1.72 4.13 -5.73
N PRO A 40 -0.53 3.49 -5.74
CA PRO A 40 -0.28 2.32 -4.90
C PRO A 40 -0.33 2.65 -3.41
N GLY A 41 -0.02 3.89 -3.00
CA GLY A 41 -0.14 4.33 -1.61
C GLY A 41 -1.59 4.30 -1.10
N VAL A 42 -2.56 4.77 -1.89
CA VAL A 42 -3.99 4.69 -1.54
C VAL A 42 -4.45 3.23 -1.49
N LEU A 43 -4.04 2.41 -2.45
CA LEU A 43 -4.39 0.98 -2.48
C LEU A 43 -3.81 0.22 -1.28
N MET A 44 -2.58 0.55 -0.87
CA MET A 44 -1.93 0.01 0.33
C MET A 44 -2.77 0.32 1.57
N LEU A 45 -3.18 1.58 1.75
CA LEU A 45 -3.99 1.99 2.89
C LEU A 45 -5.33 1.26 2.93
N ALA A 46 -5.98 1.10 1.77
CA ALA A 46 -7.22 0.33 1.66
C ALA A 46 -7.00 -1.15 2.05
N ALA A 47 -5.94 -1.79 1.54
CA ALA A 47 -5.63 -3.18 1.84
C ALA A 47 -5.37 -3.41 3.33
N PHE A 48 -4.57 -2.55 3.98
CA PHE A 48 -4.33 -2.64 5.42
C PHE A 48 -5.59 -2.38 6.25
N SER A 49 -6.42 -1.40 5.84
CA SER A 49 -7.67 -1.10 6.54
C SER A 49 -8.65 -2.28 6.48
N ILE A 50 -8.83 -2.88 5.30
CA ILE A 50 -9.71 -4.06 5.14
C ILE A 50 -9.15 -5.26 5.90
N SER A 51 -7.84 -5.49 5.82
CA SER A 51 -7.18 -6.55 6.59
C SER A 51 -7.45 -6.41 8.09
N PHE A 52 -7.28 -5.20 8.64
CA PHE A 52 -7.51 -4.91 10.05
C PHE A 52 -8.97 -5.16 10.48
N ILE A 53 -9.93 -4.72 9.66
CA ILE A 53 -11.36 -4.94 9.95
C ILE A 53 -11.68 -6.44 9.97
N LEU A 54 -11.20 -7.21 8.99
CA LEU A 54 -11.45 -8.65 8.93
C LEU A 54 -10.82 -9.39 10.12
N PHE A 55 -9.57 -9.09 10.43
CA PHE A 55 -8.88 -9.65 11.60
C PHE A 55 -9.63 -9.37 12.91
N THR A 56 -10.20 -8.16 13.05
CA THR A 56 -10.95 -7.79 14.25
C THR A 56 -12.30 -8.50 14.31
N LYS A 57 -12.99 -8.63 13.18
CA LYS A 57 -14.27 -9.37 13.09
C LYS A 57 -14.11 -10.84 13.42
N ASP A 58 -13.01 -11.47 13.01
CA ASP A 58 -12.76 -12.89 13.29
C ASP A 58 -12.41 -13.15 14.78
N ARG A 59 -12.13 -12.10 15.57
CA ARG A 59 -11.75 -12.18 16.99
C ARG A 59 -12.81 -11.69 17.98
N LEU A 60 -13.92 -11.13 17.49
CA LEU A 60 -15.08 -10.70 18.28
C LEU A 60 -16.13 -11.82 18.28
#